data_AF-A0A957K856-F1
#
_entry.id   AF-A0A957K856-F1
#
_cell.length_a   1.000
_cell.length_b   1.000
_cell.length_c   1.000
_cell.angle_alpha   90.00
_cell.angle_beta   90.00
_cell.angle_gamma   90.00
#
_symmetry.space_group_name_H-M   'P 1'
#
loop_
_entity.id
_entity.type
_entity.pdbx_description
1 polymer ?
#
loop_
_entity_poly.entity_id
_entity_poly.type
_entity_poly.pdbx_seq_one_letter_code
_entity_poly.pdbx_strand_id
1 'polypeptide(L)'
;QAAHESLLLGASESEIAAAEADLAQAQATLAGLLAGPAGSTITSTETRLAQAQTGLDNARNALADATLVAPFGGIVTDVYVSVGEQASGVAVTLVDTSSYEVVLHVDEVDIGALALGQAANVTLESFPDETIASEIVAIAPNAATGSDGIVSFEVRLGLATAEVPLRVGMTANAALITAERENVLLVPNAAITADRENGKFYVNRLTGTDENGVQQFEQVEVTIGLRDDDNTNVVSGLSIGDQVLVGQLATPTFDFGGGPFGGGD
;
A
#
# COMPACT_ATOMS: atom_id res chain seq x y z
N GLN A 1 -5.12 -11.51 116.70
CA GLN A 1 -3.72 -11.35 116.25
C GLN A 1 -3.51 -11.89 114.84
N ALA A 2 -4.08 -13.04 114.43
CA ALA A 2 -3.94 -13.58 113.07
C ALA A 2 -4.45 -12.70 111.91
N ALA A 3 -5.50 -11.88 112.11
CA ALA A 3 -6.05 -11.01 111.07
C ALA A 3 -5.26 -9.71 110.83
N HIS A 4 -4.34 -9.34 111.73
CA HIS A 4 -3.51 -8.13 111.61
C HIS A 4 -2.19 -8.43 110.88
N GLU A 5 -1.80 -9.70 110.80
CA GLU A 5 -0.58 -10.18 110.14
C GLU A 5 -0.79 -10.36 108.63
N SER A 6 -1.98 -10.81 108.21
CA SER A 6 -2.35 -10.92 106.79
C SER A 6 -2.56 -9.57 106.09
N LEU A 7 -2.62 -8.47 106.85
CA LEU A 7 -2.73 -7.10 106.35
C LEU A 7 -1.37 -6.38 106.27
N LEU A 8 -0.31 -6.98 106.85
CA LEU A 8 1.07 -6.47 106.82
C LEU A 8 1.96 -7.21 105.81
N LEU A 9 1.61 -8.43 105.42
CA LEU A 9 2.15 -9.03 104.20
C LEU A 9 1.45 -8.33 103.03
N GLY A 10 2.19 -7.52 102.27
CA GLY A 10 1.71 -6.96 101.01
C GLY A 10 1.23 -8.06 100.06
N ALA A 11 0.69 -7.66 98.89
CA ALA A 11 0.21 -8.59 97.87
C ALA A 11 1.15 -9.81 97.76
N SER A 12 0.57 -11.01 97.86
CA SER A 12 1.33 -12.25 97.83
C SER A 12 2.13 -12.33 96.52
N GLU A 13 3.28 -13.00 96.55
CA GLU A 13 4.15 -13.16 95.37
C GLU A 13 3.36 -13.72 94.16
N SER A 14 2.35 -14.56 94.41
CA SER A 14 1.42 -15.06 93.40
C SER A 14 0.47 -14.00 92.83
N GLU A 15 0.00 -13.05 93.64
CA GLU A 15 -0.87 -11.96 93.17
C GLU A 15 -0.10 -10.94 92.35
N ILE A 16 1.15 -10.66 92.75
CA ILE A 16 2.05 -9.79 91.97
C ILE A 16 2.39 -10.46 90.62
N ALA A 17 2.73 -11.75 90.63
CA ALA A 17 3.00 -12.49 89.39
C ALA A 17 1.78 -12.58 88.45
N ALA A 18 0.57 -12.72 89.00
CA ALA A 18 -0.66 -12.69 88.21
C ALA A 18 -0.91 -11.31 87.60
N ALA A 19 -0.75 -10.24 88.36
CA ALA A 19 -0.91 -8.87 87.87
C ALA A 19 0.15 -8.48 86.81
N GLU A 20 1.38 -8.97 86.94
CA GLU A 20 2.43 -8.78 85.94
C GLU A 20 2.13 -9.55 84.65
N ALA A 21 1.62 -10.79 84.75
CA ALA A 21 1.17 -11.55 83.59
C ALA A 21 0.00 -10.87 82.87
N ASP A 22 -0.96 -10.34 83.63
CA ASP A 22 -2.10 -9.58 83.09
C ASP A 22 -1.64 -8.28 82.41
N LEU A 23 -0.68 -7.56 83.00
CA LEU A 23 -0.10 -6.36 82.41
C LEU A 23 0.65 -6.68 81.12
N ALA A 24 1.46 -7.75 81.11
CA ALA A 24 2.18 -8.20 79.93
C ALA A 24 1.21 -8.61 78.80
N GLN A 25 0.11 -9.27 79.15
CA GLN A 25 -0.94 -9.65 78.21
C GLN A 25 -1.67 -8.40 77.65
N ALA A 26 -1.97 -7.42 78.49
CA ALA A 26 -2.61 -6.18 78.08
C ALA A 26 -1.68 -5.34 77.17
N GLN A 27 -0.39 -5.28 77.47
CA GLN A 27 0.62 -4.62 76.66
C GLN A 27 0.83 -5.32 75.30
N ALA A 28 0.86 -6.65 75.27
CA ALA A 28 0.94 -7.43 74.03
C ALA A 28 -0.31 -7.22 73.16
N THR A 29 -1.49 -7.14 73.79
CA THR A 29 -2.76 -6.86 73.10
C THR A 29 -2.77 -5.45 72.52
N LEU A 30 -2.33 -4.44 73.29
CA LEU A 30 -2.21 -3.06 72.83
C LEU A 30 -1.20 -2.93 71.67
N ALA A 31 -0.05 -3.60 71.78
CA ALA A 31 0.96 -3.63 70.71
C ALA A 31 0.41 -4.25 69.42
N GLY A 32 -0.38 -5.34 69.53
CA GLY A 32 -1.07 -5.95 68.38
C GLY A 32 -2.12 -5.04 67.74
N LEU A 33 -2.85 -4.25 68.53
CA LEU A 33 -3.82 -3.28 68.03
C LEU A 33 -3.15 -2.07 67.36
N LEU A 34 -2.02 -1.59 67.90
CA LEU A 34 -1.26 -0.46 67.37
C LEU A 34 -0.49 -0.80 66.10
N ALA A 35 -0.07 -2.06 65.92
CA ALA A 35 0.66 -2.51 64.73
C ALA A 35 -0.18 -2.51 63.44
N GLY A 36 -1.51 -2.38 63.54
CA GLY A 36 -2.42 -2.43 62.40
C GLY A 36 -2.46 -3.82 61.72
N PRO A 37 -3.20 -3.97 60.62
CA PRO A 37 -3.16 -5.21 59.83
C PRO A 37 -1.73 -5.47 59.37
N ALA A 38 -1.20 -6.69 59.57
CA ALA A 38 0.14 -7.06 59.12
C ALA A 38 0.31 -6.70 57.63
N GLY A 39 1.48 -6.21 57.20
CA GLY A 39 1.70 -5.79 55.81
C GLY A 39 1.27 -6.84 54.77
N SER A 40 1.36 -8.13 55.09
CA SER A 40 0.84 -9.24 54.27
C SER A 40 -0.69 -9.25 54.09
N THR A 41 -1.45 -8.80 55.08
CA THR A 41 -2.91 -8.64 54.99
C THR A 41 -3.30 -7.42 54.15
N ILE A 42 -2.51 -6.34 54.19
CA ILE A 42 -2.70 -5.16 53.34
C ILE A 42 -2.42 -5.55 51.89
N THR A 43 -1.25 -6.14 51.60
CA THR A 43 -0.89 -6.58 50.24
C THR A 43 -1.86 -7.63 49.68
N SER A 44 -2.36 -8.56 50.50
CA SER A 44 -3.35 -9.54 50.02
C SER A 44 -4.72 -8.89 49.73
N THR A 45 -5.12 -7.89 50.50
CA THR A 45 -6.35 -7.12 50.25
C THR A 45 -6.20 -6.23 49.02
N GLU A 46 -5.05 -5.58 48.84
CA GLU A 46 -4.71 -4.81 47.64
C GLU A 46 -4.71 -5.71 46.40
N THR A 47 -4.12 -6.91 46.48
CA THR A 47 -4.13 -7.89 45.38
C THR A 47 -5.55 -8.33 45.05
N ARG A 48 -6.40 -8.58 46.05
CA ARG A 48 -7.81 -8.92 45.86
C ARG A 48 -8.60 -7.77 45.23
N LEU A 49 -8.32 -6.53 45.65
CA LEU A 49 -8.93 -5.34 45.07
C LEU A 49 -8.51 -5.20 43.59
N ALA A 50 -7.22 -5.34 43.28
CA ALA A 50 -6.71 -5.31 41.92
C ALA A 50 -7.35 -6.41 41.05
N GLN A 51 -7.47 -7.65 41.57
CA GLN A 51 -8.16 -8.74 40.89
C GLN A 51 -9.64 -8.43 40.64
N ALA A 52 -10.33 -7.86 41.62
CA ALA A 52 -11.73 -7.46 41.48
C ALA A 52 -11.90 -6.33 40.44
N GLN A 53 -10.95 -5.39 40.38
CA GLN A 53 -10.92 -4.33 39.38
C GLN A 53 -10.69 -4.89 37.97
N THR A 54 -9.69 -5.76 37.77
CA THR A 54 -9.49 -6.46 36.49
C THR A 54 -10.74 -7.25 36.09
N GLY A 55 -11.40 -7.93 37.03
CA GLY A 55 -12.64 -8.65 36.77
C GLY A 55 -13.78 -7.73 36.32
N LEU A 56 -13.90 -6.55 36.94
CA LEU A 56 -14.88 -5.53 36.56
C LEU A 56 -14.61 -4.98 35.15
N ASP A 57 -13.35 -4.70 34.82
CA ASP A 57 -12.98 -4.18 33.51
C ASP A 57 -13.18 -5.22 32.41
N ASN A 58 -12.86 -6.49 32.68
CA ASN A 58 -13.19 -7.59 31.78
C ASN A 58 -14.70 -7.72 31.54
N ALA A 59 -15.52 -7.58 32.58
CA ALA A 59 -16.98 -7.62 32.44
C ALA A 59 -17.52 -6.42 31.64
N ARG A 60 -16.90 -5.23 31.79
CA ARG A 60 -17.23 -4.05 30.99
C ARG A 60 -16.85 -4.21 29.52
N ASN A 61 -15.66 -4.75 29.25
CA ASN A 61 -15.22 -5.03 27.89
C ASN A 61 -16.11 -6.08 27.22
N ALA A 62 -16.43 -7.18 27.92
CA ALA A 62 -17.35 -8.19 27.40
C ALA A 62 -18.76 -7.63 27.10
N LEU A 63 -19.24 -6.66 27.89
CA LEU A 63 -20.50 -5.97 27.62
C LEU A 63 -20.38 -5.03 26.42
N ALA A 64 -19.25 -4.33 26.26
CA ALA A 64 -19.00 -3.47 25.10
C ALA A 64 -18.90 -4.31 23.82
N ASP A 65 -18.17 -5.43 23.86
CA ASP A 65 -17.99 -6.37 22.75
C ASP A 65 -19.30 -7.05 22.32
N ALA A 66 -20.32 -7.06 23.19
CA ALA A 66 -21.65 -7.54 22.83
C ALA A 66 -22.38 -6.63 21.82
N THR A 67 -21.88 -5.39 21.61
CA THR A 67 -22.39 -4.48 20.59
C THR A 67 -21.31 -4.25 19.53
N LEU A 68 -21.54 -4.80 18.34
CA LEU A 68 -20.64 -4.59 17.21
C LEU A 68 -20.89 -3.20 16.61
N VAL A 69 -19.87 -2.33 16.63
CA VAL A 69 -19.91 -0.99 16.03
C VAL A 69 -18.94 -0.93 14.85
N ALA A 70 -19.35 -0.26 13.78
CA ALA A 70 -18.49 -0.04 12.63
C ALA A 70 -17.29 0.86 13.00
N PRO A 71 -16.04 0.46 12.71
CA PRO A 71 -14.86 1.25 13.05
C PRO A 71 -14.71 2.52 12.19
N PHE A 72 -15.34 2.56 11.02
CA PHE A 72 -15.36 3.71 10.10
C PHE A 72 -16.70 3.75 9.34
N GLY A 73 -16.97 4.86 8.65
CA GLY A 73 -18.15 4.98 7.78
C GLY A 73 -17.92 4.27 6.45
N GLY A 74 -18.87 3.44 6.02
CA GLY A 74 -18.73 2.68 4.78
C GLY A 74 -20.03 1.98 4.36
N ILE A 75 -19.92 1.08 3.40
CA ILE A 75 -21.03 0.26 2.89
C ILE A 75 -20.83 -1.18 3.35
N VAL A 76 -21.86 -1.77 3.94
CA VAL A 76 -21.87 -3.20 4.30
C VAL A 76 -22.08 -4.02 3.03
N THR A 77 -21.10 -4.86 2.68
CA THR A 77 -21.19 -5.74 1.50
C THR A 77 -21.76 -7.11 1.85
N ASP A 78 -21.38 -7.65 3.01
CA ASP A 78 -21.72 -9.00 3.42
C ASP A 78 -22.06 -9.04 4.91
N VAL A 79 -23.08 -9.82 5.26
CA VAL A 79 -23.45 -10.14 6.64
C VAL A 79 -23.49 -11.65 6.76
N TYR A 80 -22.61 -12.21 7.60
CA TYR A 80 -22.43 -13.65 7.75
C TYR A 80 -23.17 -14.25 8.94
N VAL A 81 -23.83 -13.42 9.75
CA VAL A 81 -24.51 -13.84 10.98
C VAL A 81 -26.01 -13.62 10.90
N SER A 82 -26.76 -14.57 11.42
CA SER A 82 -28.22 -14.47 11.54
C SER A 82 -28.70 -14.37 12.99
N VAL A 83 -29.89 -13.82 13.19
CA VAL A 83 -30.49 -13.73 14.54
C VAL A 83 -30.71 -15.14 15.11
N GLY A 84 -30.21 -15.38 16.31
CA GLY A 84 -30.29 -16.68 16.98
C GLY A 84 -29.13 -17.63 16.69
N GLU A 85 -28.20 -17.23 15.80
CA GLU A 85 -26.97 -17.96 15.54
C GLU A 85 -25.87 -17.55 16.52
N GLN A 86 -24.97 -18.49 16.82
CA GLN A 86 -23.75 -18.17 17.55
C GLN A 86 -22.78 -17.45 16.61
N ALA A 87 -22.62 -16.13 16.78
CA ALA A 87 -21.63 -15.37 16.05
C ALA A 87 -20.22 -15.87 16.42
N SER A 88 -19.51 -16.45 15.45
CA SER A 88 -18.11 -16.85 15.60
C SER A 88 -17.35 -16.43 14.34
N GLY A 89 -16.26 -15.67 14.51
CA GLY A 89 -15.47 -15.14 13.39
C GLY A 89 -16.01 -13.82 12.84
N VAL A 90 -15.88 -13.64 11.52
CA VAL A 90 -16.26 -12.40 10.82
C VAL A 90 -17.78 -12.31 10.72
N ALA A 91 -18.37 -11.27 11.32
CA ALA A 91 -19.82 -11.06 11.30
C ALA A 91 -20.28 -10.24 10.08
N VAL A 92 -19.53 -9.20 9.73
CA VAL A 92 -19.90 -8.23 8.69
C VAL A 92 -18.65 -7.79 7.94
N THR A 93 -18.74 -7.70 6.62
CA THR A 93 -17.73 -7.04 5.77
C THR A 93 -18.19 -5.62 5.47
N LEU A 94 -17.32 -4.66 5.79
CA LEU A 94 -17.55 -3.23 5.58
C LEU A 94 -16.50 -2.69 4.62
N VAL A 95 -16.95 -1.97 3.60
CA VAL A 95 -16.09 -1.38 2.57
C VAL A 95 -16.14 0.14 2.67
N ASP A 96 -14.96 0.76 2.72
CA ASP A 96 -14.84 2.21 2.59
C ASP A 96 -15.02 2.61 1.12
N THR A 97 -15.84 3.63 0.88
CA THR A 97 -16.13 4.17 -0.46
C THR A 97 -15.72 5.64 -0.60
N SER A 98 -15.01 6.17 0.40
CA SER A 98 -14.52 7.56 0.40
C SER A 98 -13.31 7.75 -0.52
N SER A 99 -12.45 6.74 -0.63
CA SER A 99 -11.26 6.74 -1.48
C SER A 99 -11.11 5.41 -2.21
N TYR A 100 -10.92 5.45 -3.52
CA TYR A 100 -10.66 4.29 -4.34
C TYR A 100 -9.17 4.21 -4.68
N GLU A 101 -8.62 3.01 -4.60
CA GLU A 101 -7.24 2.72 -5.01
C GLU A 101 -7.23 1.65 -6.09
N VAL A 102 -6.32 1.78 -7.04
CA VAL A 102 -5.98 0.69 -7.97
C VAL A 102 -4.68 0.06 -7.51
N VAL A 103 -4.71 -1.25 -7.35
CA VAL A 103 -3.54 -2.05 -6.96
C VAL A 103 -2.94 -2.67 -8.22
N LEU A 104 -1.67 -2.32 -8.48
CA LEU A 104 -0.88 -2.78 -9.60
C LEU A 104 0.23 -3.68 -9.10
N HIS A 105 0.64 -4.66 -9.92
CA HIS A 105 1.85 -5.43 -9.68
C HIS A 105 2.85 -5.08 -10.78
N VAL A 106 3.99 -4.51 -10.40
CA VAL A 106 5.03 -4.03 -11.32
C VAL A 106 6.27 -4.90 -11.17
N ASP A 107 6.86 -5.33 -12.27
CA ASP A 107 8.06 -6.18 -12.25
C ASP A 107 9.27 -5.47 -11.62
N GLU A 108 10.16 -6.25 -10.99
CA GLU A 108 11.38 -5.74 -10.35
C GLU A 108 12.27 -4.89 -11.29
N VAL A 109 12.24 -5.16 -12.59
CA VAL A 109 13.05 -4.43 -13.57
C VAL A 109 12.54 -3.01 -13.82
N ASP A 110 11.25 -2.76 -13.64
CA ASP A 110 10.61 -1.48 -13.97
C ASP A 110 10.34 -0.61 -12.74
N ILE A 111 10.33 -1.20 -11.54
CA ILE A 111 10.04 -0.47 -10.29
C ILE A 111 11.00 0.70 -10.03
N GLY A 112 12.26 0.59 -10.51
CA GLY A 112 13.28 1.62 -10.33
C GLY A 112 12.98 2.93 -11.07
N ALA A 113 12.07 2.93 -12.05
CA ALA A 113 11.64 4.12 -12.77
C ALA A 113 10.43 4.82 -12.12
N LEU A 114 9.82 4.21 -11.09
CA LEU A 114 8.62 4.73 -10.45
C LEU A 114 8.93 5.52 -9.18
N ALA A 115 8.18 6.60 -8.95
CA ALA A 115 8.29 7.43 -7.76
C ALA A 115 6.93 7.79 -7.15
N LEU A 116 6.89 8.01 -5.83
CA LEU A 116 5.69 8.52 -5.16
C LEU A 116 5.28 9.89 -5.72
N GLY A 117 3.98 10.10 -5.89
CA GLY A 117 3.39 11.32 -6.46
C GLY A 117 3.47 11.41 -7.99
N GLN A 118 3.96 10.37 -8.66
CA GLN A 118 3.98 10.32 -10.12
C GLN A 118 2.56 10.21 -10.68
N ALA A 119 2.27 11.00 -11.71
CA ALA A 119 0.97 11.00 -12.36
C ALA A 119 0.75 9.72 -13.19
N ALA A 120 -0.49 9.23 -13.16
CA ALA A 120 -0.92 8.09 -13.93
C ALA A 120 -2.36 8.30 -14.43
N ASN A 121 -2.68 7.66 -15.55
CA ASN A 121 -4.02 7.64 -16.12
C ASN A 121 -4.60 6.25 -15.96
N VAL A 122 -5.76 6.15 -15.31
CA VAL A 122 -6.47 4.89 -15.12
C VAL A 122 -7.68 4.83 -16.03
N THR A 123 -7.86 3.72 -16.73
CA THR A 123 -9.06 3.40 -17.51
C THR A 123 -9.68 2.11 -16.98
N LEU A 124 -11.00 2.09 -16.82
CA LEU A 124 -11.72 0.91 -16.35
C LEU A 124 -12.18 0.07 -17.53
N GLU A 125 -12.11 -1.25 -17.44
CA GLU A 125 -12.64 -2.11 -18.52
C GLU A 125 -14.14 -1.91 -18.74
N SER A 126 -14.87 -1.54 -17.69
CA SER A 126 -16.30 -1.23 -17.76
C SER A 126 -16.60 0.14 -18.39
N PHE A 127 -15.62 1.05 -18.43
CA PHE A 127 -15.74 2.42 -18.94
C PHE A 127 -14.50 2.79 -19.76
N PRO A 128 -14.34 2.24 -20.97
CA PRO A 128 -13.11 2.38 -21.75
C PRO A 128 -12.89 3.81 -22.28
N ASP A 129 -13.97 4.59 -22.42
CA ASP A 129 -13.91 5.97 -22.93
C ASP A 129 -13.55 6.99 -21.83
N GLU A 130 -13.50 6.58 -20.57
CA GLU A 130 -13.24 7.47 -19.44
C GLU A 130 -11.85 7.24 -18.86
N THR A 131 -11.06 8.30 -18.83
CA THR A 131 -9.74 8.31 -18.21
C THR A 131 -9.82 9.06 -16.89
N ILE A 132 -9.45 8.38 -15.81
CA ILE A 132 -9.43 8.93 -14.46
C ILE A 132 -7.99 9.31 -14.14
N ALA A 133 -7.78 10.58 -13.82
CA ALA A 133 -6.50 11.07 -13.33
C ALA A 133 -6.19 10.41 -11.98
N SER A 134 -4.95 9.95 -11.82
CA SER A 134 -4.49 9.24 -10.63
C SER A 134 -3.03 9.57 -10.33
N GLU A 135 -2.59 9.23 -9.12
CA GLU A 135 -1.20 9.39 -8.71
C GLU A 135 -0.73 8.19 -7.89
N ILE A 136 0.58 7.91 -7.92
CA ILE A 136 1.18 6.87 -7.09
C ILE A 136 1.18 7.34 -5.63
N VAL A 137 0.34 6.74 -4.79
CA VAL A 137 0.24 7.06 -3.36
C VAL A 137 1.11 6.15 -2.50
N ALA A 138 1.38 4.92 -2.96
CA ALA A 138 2.24 3.99 -2.24
C ALA A 138 2.95 3.01 -3.19
N ILE A 139 4.17 2.65 -2.80
CA ILE A 139 4.97 1.59 -3.41
C ILE A 139 5.38 0.66 -2.27
N ALA A 140 5.05 -0.63 -2.37
CA ALA A 140 5.36 -1.60 -1.33
C ALA A 140 6.89 -1.77 -1.20
N PRO A 141 7.44 -1.78 0.03
CA PRO A 141 8.88 -1.92 0.24
C PRO A 141 9.37 -3.37 0.07
N ASN A 142 8.45 -4.34 0.02
CA ASN A 142 8.75 -5.76 -0.11
C ASN A 142 8.23 -6.28 -1.46
N ALA A 143 9.02 -7.13 -2.09
CA ALA A 143 8.60 -7.83 -3.28
C ALA A 143 7.67 -9.01 -2.94
N ALA A 144 6.75 -9.31 -3.85
CA ALA A 144 5.99 -10.54 -3.90
C ALA A 144 6.51 -11.40 -5.05
N THR A 145 6.80 -12.67 -4.77
CA THR A 145 7.15 -13.64 -5.81
C THR A 145 5.89 -14.36 -6.25
N GLY A 146 5.51 -14.17 -7.51
CA GLY A 146 4.41 -14.88 -8.15
C GLY A 146 4.65 -16.39 -8.19
N SER A 147 3.59 -17.17 -8.42
CA SER A 147 3.67 -18.63 -8.56
C SER A 147 4.52 -19.10 -9.75
N ASP A 148 4.77 -18.21 -10.70
CA ASP A 148 5.64 -18.35 -11.87
C ASP A 148 7.11 -17.99 -11.59
N GLY A 149 7.43 -17.52 -10.38
CA GLY A 149 8.77 -17.10 -9.99
C GLY A 149 9.10 -15.66 -10.38
N ILE A 150 8.15 -14.90 -10.94
CA ILE A 150 8.34 -13.49 -11.28
C ILE A 150 8.28 -12.65 -10.01
N VAL A 151 9.29 -11.81 -9.82
CA VAL A 151 9.39 -10.90 -8.68
C VAL A 151 8.71 -9.59 -9.07
N SER A 152 7.68 -9.21 -8.32
CA SER A 152 6.90 -8.00 -8.54
C SER A 152 6.72 -7.20 -7.25
N PHE A 153 6.46 -5.91 -7.40
CA PHE A 153 6.18 -4.98 -6.31
C PHE A 153 4.75 -4.46 -6.45
N GLU A 154 4.04 -4.40 -5.33
CA GLU A 154 2.71 -3.81 -5.28
C GLU A 154 2.82 -2.28 -5.32
N VAL A 155 2.14 -1.66 -6.28
CA VAL A 155 2.04 -0.21 -6.41
C VAL A 155 0.58 0.19 -6.32
N ARG A 156 0.28 1.20 -5.52
CA ARG A 156 -1.09 1.71 -5.32
C ARG A 156 -1.24 3.07 -5.96
N LEU A 157 -2.24 3.19 -6.82
CA LEU A 157 -2.68 4.45 -7.40
C LEU A 157 -3.90 4.97 -6.66
N GLY A 158 -3.81 6.18 -6.14
CA GLY A 158 -4.98 6.91 -5.63
C GLY A 158 -5.79 7.45 -6.80
N LEU A 159 -7.06 7.10 -6.86
CA LEU A 159 -7.98 7.65 -7.86
C LEU A 159 -8.51 9.00 -7.37
N ALA A 160 -8.42 10.02 -8.22
CA ALA A 160 -9.18 11.25 -8.00
C ALA A 160 -10.69 10.96 -8.12
N THR A 161 -11.52 11.91 -7.66
CA THR A 161 -12.98 11.80 -7.78
C THR A 161 -13.36 11.61 -9.26
N ALA A 162 -13.85 10.42 -9.58
CA ALA A 162 -14.39 10.09 -10.90
C ALA A 162 -15.87 10.49 -10.96
N GLU A 163 -16.35 10.93 -12.13
CA GLU A 163 -17.78 11.18 -12.37
C GLU A 163 -18.56 9.86 -12.56
N VAL A 164 -17.84 8.76 -12.71
CA VAL A 164 -18.38 7.41 -12.86
C VAL A 164 -18.58 6.68 -11.53
N PRO A 165 -19.65 5.86 -11.43
CA PRO A 165 -19.87 4.99 -10.27
C PRO A 165 -18.81 3.88 -10.18
N LEU A 166 -17.76 4.14 -9.40
CA LEU A 166 -16.70 3.17 -9.09
C LEU A 166 -17.20 2.07 -8.13
N ARG A 167 -16.79 0.83 -8.39
CA ARG A 167 -17.06 -0.32 -7.51
C ARG A 167 -15.79 -1.07 -7.21
N VAL A 168 -15.65 -1.50 -5.96
CA VAL A 168 -14.54 -2.36 -5.54
C VAL A 168 -14.61 -3.69 -6.29
N GLY A 169 -13.45 -4.17 -6.75
CA GLY A 169 -13.33 -5.40 -7.54
C GLY A 169 -13.44 -5.22 -9.06
N MET A 170 -13.59 -3.98 -9.55
CA MET A 170 -13.45 -3.70 -10.99
C MET A 170 -12.01 -3.86 -11.47
N THR A 171 -11.84 -4.37 -12.70
CA THR A 171 -10.55 -4.40 -13.39
C THR A 171 -10.26 -3.05 -14.01
N ALA A 172 -9.02 -2.58 -13.87
CA ALA A 172 -8.55 -1.32 -14.40
C ALA A 172 -7.20 -1.49 -15.10
N ASN A 173 -6.96 -0.69 -16.13
CA ASN A 173 -5.67 -0.52 -16.77
C ASN A 173 -5.09 0.82 -16.32
N ALA A 174 -3.79 0.85 -16.02
CA ALA A 174 -3.10 2.06 -15.63
C ALA A 174 -1.94 2.35 -16.58
N ALA A 175 -1.90 3.57 -17.11
CA ALA A 175 -0.78 4.10 -17.87
C ALA A 175 0.00 5.07 -16.98
N LEU A 176 1.19 4.65 -16.53
CA LEU A 176 2.05 5.44 -15.67
C LEU A 176 2.91 6.38 -16.52
N ILE A 177 2.92 7.67 -16.18
CA ILE A 177 3.68 8.68 -16.91
C ILE A 177 5.10 8.71 -16.35
N THR A 178 6.04 8.03 -16.99
CA THR A 178 7.44 7.92 -16.52
C THR A 178 8.32 9.09 -16.96
N ALA A 179 7.99 9.71 -18.10
CA ALA A 179 8.66 10.91 -18.58
C ALA A 179 7.72 11.72 -19.47
N GLU A 180 7.72 13.03 -19.27
CA GLU A 180 6.97 13.97 -20.10
C GLU A 180 7.92 15.02 -20.67
N ARG A 181 7.71 15.39 -21.94
CA ARG A 181 8.42 16.51 -22.56
C ARG A 181 7.46 17.30 -23.44
N GLU A 182 7.38 18.59 -23.16
CA GLU A 182 6.62 19.55 -23.95
C GLU A 182 7.48 20.19 -25.05
N ASN A 183 6.82 20.72 -26.08
CA ASN A 183 7.43 21.48 -27.17
C ASN A 183 8.51 20.69 -27.94
N VAL A 184 8.19 19.44 -28.28
CA VAL A 184 9.09 18.52 -28.99
C VAL A 184 8.62 18.25 -30.42
N LEU A 185 9.56 17.93 -31.31
CA LEU A 185 9.25 17.48 -32.67
C LEU A 185 8.90 16.00 -32.64
N LEU A 186 7.64 15.66 -32.90
CA LEU A 186 7.19 14.27 -33.01
C LEU A 186 7.22 13.83 -34.46
N VAL A 187 7.84 12.67 -34.70
CA VAL A 187 7.88 12.00 -35.99
C VAL A 187 7.30 10.60 -35.81
N PRO A 188 6.37 10.15 -36.69
CA PRO A 188 5.84 8.79 -36.63
C PRO A 188 6.96 7.75 -36.66
N ASN A 189 6.83 6.70 -35.84
CA ASN A 189 7.82 5.63 -35.74
C ASN A 189 8.14 4.98 -37.10
N ALA A 190 7.14 4.94 -38.00
CA ALA A 190 7.28 4.40 -39.35
C ALA A 190 8.13 5.26 -40.32
N ALA A 191 8.42 6.52 -39.99
CA ALA A 191 9.28 7.40 -40.80
C ALA A 191 10.77 7.30 -40.42
N ILE A 192 11.08 6.67 -39.28
CA ILE A 192 12.45 6.57 -38.77
C ILE A 192 13.08 5.27 -39.24
N THR A 193 14.19 5.38 -39.95
CA THR A 193 15.03 4.24 -40.33
C THR A 193 16.18 4.11 -39.34
N ALA A 194 16.22 3.00 -38.60
CA ALA A 194 17.29 2.70 -37.67
C ALA A 194 18.39 1.88 -38.38
N ASP A 195 19.60 2.43 -38.44
CA ASP A 195 20.80 1.67 -38.79
C ASP A 195 21.39 1.09 -37.50
N ARG A 196 21.03 -0.17 -37.22
CA ARG A 196 21.42 -0.88 -36.00
C ARG A 196 22.91 -1.20 -35.94
N GLU A 197 23.62 -1.19 -37.06
CA GLU A 197 25.07 -1.48 -37.08
C GLU A 197 25.89 -0.30 -36.54
N ASN A 198 25.44 0.93 -36.80
CA ASN A 198 26.12 2.15 -36.39
C ASN A 198 25.43 2.91 -35.24
N GLY A 199 24.27 2.44 -34.78
CA GLY A 199 23.49 3.09 -33.72
C GLY A 199 22.95 4.46 -34.15
N LYS A 200 22.77 4.68 -35.46
CA LYS A 200 22.33 5.95 -36.05
C LYS A 200 20.90 5.85 -36.54
N PHE A 201 20.17 6.95 -36.42
CA PHE A 201 18.80 7.07 -36.89
C PHE A 201 18.73 8.06 -38.04
N TYR A 202 17.96 7.72 -39.05
CA TYR A 202 17.82 8.53 -40.25
C TYR A 202 16.34 8.73 -40.59
N VAL A 203 16.02 9.90 -41.13
CA VAL A 203 14.70 10.22 -41.66
C VAL A 203 14.85 10.74 -43.08
N ASN A 204 13.96 10.29 -43.97
CA ASN A 204 13.92 10.75 -45.35
C ASN A 204 13.06 12.02 -45.43
N ARG A 205 13.71 13.18 -45.55
CA ARG A 205 13.06 14.49 -45.69
C ARG A 205 12.82 14.81 -47.17
N LEU A 206 11.66 15.36 -47.50
CA LEU A 206 11.36 15.85 -48.84
C LEU A 206 12.13 17.15 -49.12
N THR A 207 12.99 17.14 -50.15
CA THR A 207 13.80 18.30 -50.54
C THR A 207 13.22 19.05 -51.74
N GLY A 208 12.35 18.41 -52.52
CA GLY A 208 11.67 19.03 -53.65
C GLY A 208 10.82 18.04 -54.43
N THR A 209 10.03 18.56 -55.38
CA THR A 209 9.32 17.76 -56.37
C THR A 209 9.81 18.19 -57.75
N ASP A 210 10.31 17.25 -58.55
CA ASP A 210 10.73 17.54 -59.92
C ASP A 210 9.53 17.95 -60.79
N GLU A 211 9.80 18.57 -61.95
CA GLU A 211 8.77 18.99 -62.92
C GLU A 211 7.84 17.84 -63.39
N ASN A 212 8.25 16.60 -63.18
CA ASN A 212 7.49 15.38 -63.49
C ASN A 212 6.64 14.85 -62.32
N GLY A 213 6.55 15.58 -61.20
CA GLY A 213 5.79 15.16 -60.02
C GLY A 213 6.49 14.10 -59.14
N VAL A 214 7.77 13.82 -59.39
CA VAL A 214 8.55 12.86 -58.59
C VAL A 214 9.14 13.59 -57.37
N GLN A 215 8.79 13.09 -56.19
CA GLN A 215 9.28 13.60 -54.92
C GLN A 215 10.73 13.14 -54.68
N GLN A 216 11.62 14.09 -54.43
CA GLN A 216 13.02 13.82 -54.08
C GLN A 216 13.21 13.84 -52.57
N PHE A 217 13.81 12.78 -52.04
CA PHE A 217 14.07 12.62 -50.61
C PHE A 217 15.57 12.67 -50.32
N GLU A 218 15.93 13.38 -49.26
CA GLU A 218 17.27 13.42 -48.68
C GLU A 218 17.24 12.68 -47.35
N GLN A 219 18.19 11.75 -47.17
CA GLN A 219 18.35 11.05 -45.90
C GLN A 219 19.11 11.94 -44.93
N VAL A 220 18.44 12.37 -43.85
CA VAL A 220 19.01 13.22 -42.81
C VAL A 220 19.23 12.39 -41.54
N GLU A 221 20.43 12.46 -40.97
CA GLU A 221 20.72 11.87 -39.66
C GLU A 221 20.00 12.65 -38.56
N VAL A 222 19.28 11.94 -37.71
CA VAL A 222 18.49 12.51 -36.60
C VAL A 222 18.94 11.94 -35.27
N THR A 223 18.92 12.77 -34.23
CA THR A 223 19.06 12.32 -32.85
C THR A 223 17.68 12.17 -32.24
N ILE A 224 17.32 10.95 -31.85
CA ILE A 224 16.02 10.66 -31.22
C ILE A 224 16.10 10.80 -29.69
N GLY A 225 14.96 11.11 -29.08
CA GLY A 225 14.75 11.23 -27.64
C GLY A 225 13.77 10.18 -27.14
N LEU A 226 12.76 10.62 -26.38
CA LEU A 226 11.69 9.75 -25.90
C LEU A 226 10.88 9.18 -27.06
N ARG A 227 10.47 7.93 -26.92
CA ARG A 227 9.65 7.23 -27.90
C ARG A 227 8.40 6.69 -27.20
N ASP A 228 7.26 6.89 -27.84
CA ASP A 228 6.00 6.25 -27.50
C ASP A 228 5.65 5.17 -28.55
N ASP A 229 4.47 4.57 -28.44
CA ASP A 229 4.05 3.47 -29.32
C ASP A 229 3.90 3.91 -30.79
N ASP A 230 3.52 5.17 -31.05
CA ASP A 230 3.18 5.68 -32.38
C ASP A 230 4.25 6.63 -32.95
N ASN A 231 4.89 7.41 -32.09
CA ASN A 231 5.76 8.53 -32.42
C ASN A 231 7.07 8.51 -31.61
N THR A 232 8.08 9.15 -32.17
CA THR A 232 9.36 9.38 -31.52
C THR A 232 9.70 10.86 -31.54
N ASN A 233 10.16 11.37 -30.41
CA ASN A 233 10.70 12.71 -30.28
C ASN A 233 12.05 12.82 -31.01
N VAL A 234 12.20 13.80 -31.88
CA VAL A 234 13.47 14.15 -32.54
C VAL A 234 14.08 15.38 -31.87
N VAL A 235 15.25 15.19 -31.28
CA VAL A 235 16.01 16.24 -30.56
C VAL A 235 16.79 17.12 -31.53
N SER A 236 17.34 16.53 -32.60
CA SER A 236 18.10 17.26 -33.63
C SER A 236 18.05 16.55 -34.98
N GLY A 237 18.29 17.33 -36.05
CA GLY A 237 18.31 16.84 -37.43
C GLY A 237 17.08 17.22 -38.26
N LEU A 238 16.00 17.68 -37.63
CA LEU A 238 14.79 18.14 -38.31
C LEU A 238 14.32 19.48 -37.76
N SER A 239 13.57 20.24 -38.58
CA SER A 239 12.95 21.51 -38.21
C SER A 239 11.43 21.46 -38.36
N ILE A 240 10.73 22.34 -37.63
CA ILE A 240 9.28 22.49 -37.75
C ILE A 240 8.93 22.85 -39.20
N GLY A 241 8.06 22.06 -39.82
CA GLY A 241 7.61 22.24 -41.21
C GLY A 241 8.27 21.30 -42.23
N ASP A 242 9.29 20.54 -41.83
CA ASP A 242 9.89 19.52 -42.69
C ASP A 242 8.88 18.39 -42.98
N GLN A 243 8.74 18.03 -44.26
CA GLN A 243 7.93 16.88 -44.67
C GLN A 243 8.80 15.63 -44.70
N VAL A 244 8.35 14.58 -44.02
CA VAL A 244 9.08 13.32 -43.88
C VAL A 244 8.30 12.18 -44.52
N LEU A 245 9.01 11.26 -45.16
CA LEU A 245 8.41 10.08 -45.74
C LEU A 245 8.06 9.07 -44.64
N VAL A 246 6.79 8.66 -44.57
CA VAL A 246 6.32 7.60 -43.69
C VAL A 246 6.35 6.27 -44.46
N GLY A 247 7.19 5.33 -44.03
CA GLY A 247 7.36 4.02 -44.67
C GLY A 247 8.63 3.90 -45.52
N GLN A 248 8.88 2.68 -46.01
CA GLN A 248 10.03 2.39 -46.86
C GLN A 248 9.70 2.72 -48.32
N LEU A 249 10.65 3.37 -49.02
CA LEU A 249 10.66 3.36 -50.46
C LEU A 249 10.82 1.90 -50.90
N ALA A 250 9.78 1.34 -51.52
CA ALA A 250 9.94 0.07 -52.22
C ALA A 250 10.96 0.31 -53.34
N THR A 251 12.17 -0.21 -53.19
CA THR A 251 13.13 -0.24 -54.29
C THR A 251 12.49 -1.09 -55.39
N PRO A 252 12.17 -0.54 -56.57
CA PRO A 252 11.65 -1.38 -57.64
C PRO A 252 12.75 -2.38 -58.01
N THR A 253 12.52 -3.65 -57.67
CA THR A 253 13.29 -4.76 -58.23
C THR A 253 12.99 -4.80 -59.72
N PHE A 254 13.89 -4.22 -60.52
CA PHE A 254 13.86 -4.41 -61.96
C PHE A 254 14.24 -5.86 -62.24
N ASP A 255 13.24 -6.73 -62.34
CA ASP A 255 13.39 -8.05 -62.92
C ASP A 255 13.66 -7.87 -64.41
N PHE A 256 14.96 -7.90 -64.77
CA PHE A 256 15.35 -8.02 -66.16
C PHE A 256 14.97 -9.42 -66.62
N GLY A 257 13.73 -9.55 -67.10
CA GLY A 257 13.18 -10.78 -67.64
C GLY A 257 14.18 -11.47 -68.55
N GLY A 258 14.67 -12.63 -68.08
CA GLY A 258 15.52 -13.53 -68.84
C GLY A 258 14.79 -13.97 -70.10
N GLY A 259 15.13 -13.35 -71.22
CA GLY A 259 14.70 -13.77 -72.54
C GLY A 259 15.28 -15.14 -72.90
N PRO A 260 14.55 -15.97 -73.68
CA PRO A 260 14.93 -17.34 -73.95
C PRO A 260 15.95 -17.37 -75.08
N PHE A 261 17.22 -17.58 -74.75
CA PHE A 261 18.21 -17.99 -75.75
C PHE A 261 18.21 -19.51 -75.84
N GLY A 262 17.46 -20.01 -76.83
CA GLY A 262 17.57 -21.35 -77.36
C GLY A 262 18.68 -21.46 -78.41
N GLY A 263 19.05 -22.71 -78.70
CA GLY A 263 19.98 -23.15 -79.75
C GLY A 263 21.20 -23.85 -79.14
N GLY A 264 21.53 -25.10 -79.42
CA GLY A 264 21.07 -26.03 -80.45
C GLY A 264 22.24 -26.98 -80.74
N ASP A 265 21.89 -28.26 -80.93
CA ASP A 265 22.69 -29.43 -81.38
C ASP A 265 23.82 -29.98 -80.49
#